data_AF-W4QHP2-F1
#
_entry.id   AF-W4QHP2-F1
#
_cell.length_a   1.000
_cell.length_b   1.000
_cell.length_c   1.000
_cell.angle_alpha   90.00
_cell.angle_beta   90.00
_cell.angle_gamma   90.00
#
_symmetry.space_group_name_H-M   'P 1'
#
loop_
_entity.id
_entity.type
_entity.pdbx_description
1 polymer ?
#
loop_
_entity_poly.entity_id
_entity_poly.type
_entity_poly.pdbx_seq_one_letter_code
_entity_poly.pdbx_strand_id
1 'polypeptide(L)'
;MIKTIPLNSTLEVTDFAAYEKRFKALADQKRLHLLAILCKEGSACVCDLTDLLDIPQSKLSYHLKILLDADIIMKQKRVHGTTTR
;
A
#
# COMPACT_ATOMS: atom_id res chain seq x y z
N MET A 1 12.42 23.04 -32.81
CA MET A 1 11.39 23.78 -32.06
C MET A 1 11.58 23.45 -30.58
N ILE A 2 12.07 24.38 -29.77
CA ILE A 2 12.27 24.15 -28.33
C ILE A 2 10.96 24.52 -27.63
N LYS A 3 10.33 23.58 -26.92
CA LYS A 3 9.14 23.82 -26.09
C LYS A 3 9.60 23.90 -24.64
N THR A 4 9.34 25.03 -23.99
CA THR A 4 9.53 25.22 -22.54
C THR A 4 8.21 24.95 -21.82
N ILE A 5 8.26 24.19 -20.73
CA ILE A 5 7.11 23.90 -19.85
C ILE A 5 7.41 24.55 -18.50
N PRO A 6 6.80 25.70 -18.15
CA PRO A 6 6.99 26.31 -16.85
C PRO A 6 6.32 25.48 -15.75
N LEU A 7 6.99 25.30 -14.62
CA LEU A 7 6.40 24.74 -13.40
C LEU A 7 5.64 25.84 -12.64
N ASN A 8 4.43 25.52 -12.16
CA ASN A 8 3.61 26.45 -11.38
C ASN A 8 3.94 26.49 -9.88
N SER A 9 4.91 25.69 -9.43
CA SER A 9 5.25 25.58 -8.01
C SER A 9 6.71 25.16 -7.80
N THR A 10 7.31 25.64 -6.73
CA THR A 10 8.61 25.20 -6.24
C THR A 10 8.45 23.81 -5.63
N LEU A 11 8.97 22.78 -6.30
CA LEU A 11 9.10 21.45 -5.71
C LEU A 11 10.44 21.41 -4.98
N GLU A 12 10.41 21.31 -3.65
CA GLU A 12 11.60 20.95 -2.90
C GLU A 12 12.07 19.56 -3.35
N VAL A 13 13.38 19.41 -3.57
CA VAL A 13 13.96 18.14 -4.00
C VAL A 13 13.93 17.17 -2.82
N THR A 14 12.83 16.48 -2.70
CA THR A 14 12.66 15.34 -1.81
C THR A 14 13.01 14.06 -2.57
N ASP A 15 13.54 13.04 -1.88
CA ASP A 15 14.02 11.78 -2.47
C ASP A 15 13.05 11.18 -3.52
N PHE A 16 13.31 11.51 -4.80
CA PHE A 16 12.44 11.13 -5.91
C PHE A 16 12.35 9.61 -6.07
N ALA A 17 13.39 8.86 -5.68
CA ALA A 17 13.37 7.41 -5.75
C ALA A 17 12.36 6.82 -4.76
N ALA A 18 12.26 7.38 -3.56
CA ALA A 18 11.25 6.98 -2.57
C ALA A 18 9.82 7.29 -3.06
N TYR A 19 9.59 8.46 -3.65
CA TYR A 19 8.29 8.80 -4.23
C TYR A 19 7.94 7.93 -5.42
N GLU A 20 8.87 7.72 -6.34
CA GLU A 20 8.67 6.86 -7.50
C GLU A 20 8.25 5.44 -7.06
N LYS A 21 8.93 4.90 -6.04
CA LYS A 21 8.59 3.59 -5.47
C LYS A 21 7.18 3.57 -4.89
N ARG A 22 6.82 4.59 -4.10
CA ARG A 22 5.48 4.73 -3.49
C ARG A 22 4.40 4.90 -4.55
N PHE A 23 4.59 5.77 -5.53
CA PHE A 23 3.62 6.00 -6.60
C PHE A 23 3.46 4.75 -7.48
N LYS A 24 4.53 4.03 -7.82
CA LYS A 24 4.43 2.74 -8.51
C LYS A 24 3.64 1.70 -7.70
N ALA A 25 3.84 1.67 -6.38
CA ALA A 25 3.04 0.83 -5.50
C ALA A 25 1.56 1.28 -5.42
N LEU A 26 1.25 2.57 -5.54
CA LEU A 26 -0.13 3.07 -5.55
C LEU A 26 -0.83 3.00 -6.93
N ALA A 27 -0.08 2.91 -8.02
CA ALA A 27 -0.59 2.89 -9.40
C ALA A 27 -1.23 1.55 -9.81
N ASP A 28 -2.01 0.93 -8.92
CA ASP A 28 -2.71 -0.33 -9.17
C ASP A 28 -4.04 -0.36 -8.44
N GLN A 29 -5.08 -0.65 -9.21
CA GLN A 29 -6.46 -0.59 -8.74
C GLN A 29 -6.74 -1.56 -7.57
N LYS A 30 -6.15 -2.75 -7.57
CA LYS A 30 -6.36 -3.75 -6.51
C LYS A 30 -5.68 -3.30 -5.22
N ARG A 31 -4.47 -2.72 -5.32
CA ARG A 31 -3.75 -2.15 -4.17
C ARG A 31 -4.46 -0.95 -3.56
N LEU A 32 -5.04 -0.08 -4.39
CA LEU A 32 -5.87 1.03 -3.91
C LEU A 32 -7.14 0.54 -3.20
N HIS A 33 -7.80 -0.49 -3.73
CA HIS A 33 -8.97 -1.08 -3.07
C HIS A 33 -8.62 -1.71 -1.72
N LEU A 34 -7.49 -2.42 -1.65
CA LEU A 34 -6.96 -2.98 -0.40
C LEU A 34 -6.69 -1.88 0.63
N LEU A 35 -6.03 -0.79 0.21
CA LEU A 35 -5.77 0.36 1.09
C LEU A 35 -7.07 1.01 1.57
N ALA A 36 -8.08 1.15 0.72
CA ALA A 36 -9.38 1.69 1.13
C ALA A 36 -10.05 0.86 2.23
N ILE A 37 -9.97 -0.47 2.14
CA ILE A 37 -10.47 -1.38 3.19
C ILE A 37 -9.66 -1.19 4.47
N LEU A 38 -8.32 -1.18 4.39
CA LEU A 38 -7.46 -0.96 5.56
C LEU A 38 -7.69 0.41 6.22
N CYS A 39 -7.92 1.47 5.44
CA CYS A 39 -8.25 2.80 5.97
C CYS A 39 -9.61 2.80 6.69
N LYS A 40 -10.57 2.01 6.22
CA LYS A 40 -11.90 1.91 6.82
C LYS A 40 -11.90 1.09 8.12
N GLU A 41 -11.18 -0.03 8.14
CA GLU A 41 -11.18 -0.96 9.29
C GLU A 41 -10.03 -0.72 10.28
N GLY A 42 -9.04 0.09 9.90
CA GLY A 42 -7.82 0.35 10.66
C GLY A 42 -6.82 -0.82 10.64
N SER A 43 -7.30 -2.06 10.68
CA SER A 43 -6.49 -3.27 10.52
C SER A 43 -7.37 -4.43 10.05
N ALA A 44 -6.90 -5.23 9.10
CA ALA A 44 -7.60 -6.42 8.62
C ALA A 44 -6.67 -7.65 8.59
N CYS A 45 -7.22 -8.85 8.80
CA CYS A 45 -6.47 -10.08 8.59
C CYS A 45 -6.30 -10.35 7.09
N VAL A 46 -5.23 -11.09 6.74
CA VAL A 46 -5.02 -11.53 5.35
C VAL A 46 -6.16 -12.41 4.87
N CYS A 47 -6.75 -13.24 5.74
CA CYS A 47 -7.90 -14.09 5.39
C CYS A 47 -9.12 -13.23 5.01
N ASP A 48 -9.50 -12.28 5.88
CA ASP A 48 -10.64 -11.39 5.63
C ASP A 48 -10.46 -10.58 4.32
N LEU A 49 -9.24 -10.10 4.06
CA LEU A 49 -8.93 -9.40 2.81
C LEU A 49 -9.02 -10.31 1.57
N THR A 50 -8.72 -11.60 1.71
CA THR A 50 -8.82 -12.59 0.62
C THR A 50 -10.30 -12.76 0.25
N ASP A 51 -11.17 -12.87 1.25
CA ASP A 51 -12.61 -13.06 1.08
C ASP A 51 -13.30 -11.78 0.57
N LEU A 52 -12.94 -10.61 1.12
CA LEU A 52 -13.53 -9.31 0.73
C LEU A 52 -13.18 -8.89 -0.71
N LEU A 53 -11.97 -9.22 -1.17
CA LEU A 53 -11.47 -8.78 -2.48
C LEU A 53 -11.63 -9.85 -3.57
N ASP A 54 -12.11 -11.05 -3.21
CA ASP A 54 -12.22 -12.23 -4.08
C ASP A 54 -10.93 -12.46 -4.88
N ILE A 55 -9.80 -12.45 -4.17
CA ILE A 55 -8.47 -12.70 -4.74
C ILE A 55 -7.76 -13.80 -3.98
N PRO A 56 -7.05 -14.71 -4.65
CA PRO A 56 -6.32 -15.77 -3.96
C PRO A 56 -5.22 -15.21 -3.07
N GLN A 57 -5.00 -15.85 -1.93
CA GLN A 57 -4.03 -15.43 -0.90
C GLN A 57 -2.61 -15.23 -1.45
N SER A 58 -2.21 -16.00 -2.48
CA SER A 58 -0.90 -15.85 -3.14
C SER A 58 -0.76 -14.51 -3.86
N LYS A 59 -1.79 -14.07 -4.58
CA LYS A 59 -1.84 -12.75 -5.23
C LYS A 59 -1.96 -11.63 -4.21
N LEU A 60 -2.78 -11.81 -3.18
CA LEU A 60 -2.91 -10.84 -2.10
C LEU A 60 -1.57 -10.61 -1.38
N SER A 61 -0.85 -11.69 -1.05
CA SER A 61 0.47 -11.61 -0.40
C SER A 61 1.49 -10.86 -1.26
N TYR A 62 1.45 -11.05 -2.59
CA TYR A 62 2.28 -10.28 -3.52
C TYR A 62 1.98 -8.78 -3.44
N HIS A 63 0.70 -8.40 -3.49
CA HIS A 63 0.29 -6.99 -3.37
C HIS A 63 0.68 -6.38 -2.02
N LEU A 64 0.47 -7.10 -0.91
CA LEU A 64 0.86 -6.66 0.42
C LEU A 64 2.38 -6.48 0.53
N LYS A 65 3.18 -7.37 -0.08
CA LYS A 65 4.63 -7.23 -0.09
C LYS A 65 5.08 -5.95 -0.81
N ILE A 66 4.48 -5.62 -1.96
CA ILE A 66 4.81 -4.38 -2.68
C ILE A 66 4.50 -3.15 -1.82
N LEU A 67 3.35 -3.14 -1.16
CA LEU A 67 2.95 -2.03 -0.28
C LEU A 67 3.86 -1.92 0.95
N LEU A 68 4.33 -3.05 1.50
CA LEU A 68 5.28 -3.09 2.61
C LEU A 68 6.66 -2.60 2.16
N ASP A 69 7.15 -3.09 1.02
CA ASP A 69 8.44 -2.68 0.45
C ASP A 69 8.44 -1.18 0.12
N ALA A 70 7.30 -0.62 -0.28
CA ALA A 70 7.12 0.81 -0.52
C ALA A 70 6.88 1.64 0.75
N ASP A 71 6.91 1.02 1.93
CA ASP A 71 6.71 1.67 3.23
C ASP A 71 5.35 2.38 3.36
N ILE A 72 4.32 1.81 2.72
CA ILE A 72 2.94 2.32 2.74
C ILE A 72 2.12 1.63 3.83
N ILE A 73 2.40 0.36 4.10
CA ILE A 73 1.72 -0.42 5.14
C ILE A 73 2.75 -1.01 6.10
N MET A 74 2.33 -1.25 7.34
CA MET A 74 3.13 -1.94 8.35
C MET A 74 2.53 -3.31 8.64
N LYS A 75 3.40 -4.32 8.79
CA LYS A 75 2.98 -5.65 9.21
C LYS A 75 3.06 -5.75 10.73
N GLN A 76 1.92 -5.89 11.40
CA GLN A 76 1.86 -6.22 12.82
C GLN A 76 1.41 -7.68 13.00
N LYS A 77 2.23 -8.49 13.68
CA LYS A 77 1.85 -9.86 14.05
C LYS A 77 1.01 -9.80 15.33
N ARG A 78 -0.31 -9.96 15.21
CA ARG A 78 -1.17 -10.20 16.37
C ARG A 78 -1.13 -11.69 16.68
N VAL A 79 -0.79 -12.06 17.91
CA VAL A 79 -0.90 -13.44 18.39
C VAL A 79 -2.35 -13.63 18.85
N HIS A 80 -3.13 -14.42 18.10
CA HIS A 80 -4.47 -14.76 18.55
C HIS A 80 -4.36 -15.81 19.66
N GLY A 81 -4.36 -15.34 20.92
CA GLY A 81 -4.45 -16.16 22.12
C GLY A 81 -3.16 -16.26 22.94
N THR A 82 -3.09 -15.49 24.00
CA THR A 82 -3.15 -16.05 25.36
C THR A 82 -3.90 -15.08 26.24
N THR A 83 -5.17 -15.40 26.52
CA THR A 83 -5.72 -15.12 27.85
C THR A 83 -4.75 -15.77 28.83
N THR A 84 -4.08 -14.96 29.65
CA THR A 84 -3.51 -15.43 30.90
C THR A 84 -4.14 -14.55 31.98
N ARG A 85 -4.79 -15.29 32.86
CA ARG A 85 -5.60 -14.90 34.01
C ARG A 85 -4.87 -13.97 34.97
#